data_AF-A0AAW1IG98-F1
#
_entry.id   AF-A0AAW1IG98-F1
#
_cell.length_a   1.000
_cell.length_b   1.000
_cell.length_c   1.000
_cell.angle_alpha   90.00
_cell.angle_beta   90.00
_cell.angle_gamma   90.00
#
_symmetry.space_group_name_H-M   'P 1'
#
loop_
_entity.id
_entity.type
_entity.pdbx_description
1 polymer ?
#
loop_
_entity_poly.entity_id
_entity_poly.type
_entity_poly.pdbx_seq_one_letter_code
_entity_poly.pdbx_strand_id
1 'polypeptide(L)'
;MVPAFNASISDMVEKWKELASNTGSCKVDAWSYLHKLSEDVISRAAFGSSYEEGRKIFELVTDQIKLAVPIATSVYIPGWK
;
A
#
# COMPACT_ATOMS: atom_id res chain seq x y z
N MET A 1 5.32 8.59 12.05
CA MET A 1 5.43 7.57 10.98
C MET A 1 6.43 6.47 11.28
N VAL A 2 7.62 6.74 11.86
CA VAL A 2 8.62 5.68 12.17
C VAL A 2 8.04 4.48 12.95
N PRO A 3 7.19 4.66 13.99
CA PRO A 3 6.59 3.52 14.69
C PRO A 3 5.65 2.69 13.80
N ALA A 4 4.90 3.34 12.91
CA ALA A 4 4.02 2.67 11.95
C ALA A 4 4.84 1.85 10.93
N PHE A 5 5.95 2.41 10.43
CA PHE A 5 6.88 1.68 9.58
C PHE A 5 7.43 0.43 10.27
N ASN A 6 7.95 0.56 11.49
CA ASN A 6 8.50 -0.59 12.21
C ASN A 6 7.44 -1.68 12.39
N ALA A 7 6.25 -1.33 12.85
CA ALA A 7 5.18 -2.29 13.07
C ALA A 7 4.76 -2.97 11.76
N SER A 8 4.54 -2.22 10.68
CA SER A 8 4.13 -2.80 9.39
C SER A 8 5.22 -3.66 8.73
N ILE A 9 6.50 -3.27 8.85
CA ILE A 9 7.62 -4.08 8.36
C ILE A 9 7.73 -5.39 9.15
N SER A 10 7.59 -5.34 10.48
CA SER A 10 7.58 -6.53 11.33
C SER A 10 6.50 -7.52 10.90
N ASP A 11 5.26 -7.05 10.72
CA ASP A 11 4.14 -7.89 10.29
C ASP A 11 4.37 -8.51 8.89
N MET A 12 5.00 -7.77 7.98
CA MET A 12 5.35 -8.27 6.65
C MET A 12 6.42 -9.37 6.73
N VAL A 13 7.46 -9.18 7.53
CA VAL A 13 8.54 -10.15 7.71
C VAL A 13 8.02 -11.42 8.41
N GLU A 14 7.11 -11.30 9.37
CA GLU A 14 6.46 -12.47 9.99
C GLU A 14 5.68 -13.30 8.96
N LYS A 15 4.88 -12.65 8.10
CA LYS A 15 4.18 -13.34 6.99
C LYS A 15 5.15 -14.04 6.05
N TRP A 16 6.29 -13.44 5.73
CA TRP A 16 7.31 -14.08 4.89
C TRP A 16 7.95 -15.29 5.56
N LYS A 17 8.18 -15.24 6.89
CA LYS A 17 8.66 -16.39 7.65
C LYS A 17 7.64 -17.52 7.65
N GLU A 18 6.35 -17.22 7.80
CA GLU A 18 5.27 -18.20 7.69
C GLU A 18 5.22 -18.85 6.31
N LEU A 19 5.32 -18.05 5.24
CA LEU A 19 5.36 -18.58 3.86
C LEU A 19 6.59 -19.45 3.59
N ALA A 20 7.73 -19.11 4.19
CA ALA A 20 8.97 -19.87 4.06
C ALA A 20 9.06 -21.07 5.01
N SER A 21 8.10 -21.27 5.92
CA SER A 21 8.18 -22.27 7.01
C SER A 21 8.36 -23.70 6.52
N ASN A 22 7.70 -24.08 5.42
CA ASN A 22 7.73 -25.45 4.89
C ASN A 22 8.92 -25.74 3.97
N THR A 23 9.42 -24.75 3.24
CA THR A 23 10.43 -24.90 2.19
C THR A 23 11.78 -24.26 2.52
N GLY A 24 11.89 -23.57 3.66
CA GLY A 24 13.07 -22.81 4.07
C GLY A 24 13.31 -21.52 3.26
N SER A 25 12.56 -21.31 2.19
CA SER A 25 12.58 -20.11 1.35
C SER A 25 11.26 -19.94 0.61
N CYS A 26 10.89 -18.71 0.28
CA CYS A 26 9.73 -18.41 -0.55
C CYS A 26 10.09 -17.37 -1.62
N LYS A 27 9.44 -17.46 -2.79
CA LYS A 27 9.45 -16.39 -3.79
C LYS A 27 8.31 -15.44 -3.48
N VAL A 28 8.60 -14.15 -3.44
CA VAL A 28 7.62 -13.09 -3.21
C VAL A 28 7.64 -12.10 -4.34
N ASP A 29 6.48 -11.58 -4.71
CA ASP A 29 6.40 -10.41 -5.58
C ASP A 29 6.68 -9.15 -4.77
N ALA A 30 7.89 -8.61 -4.94
CA ALA A 30 8.34 -7.42 -4.22
C ALA A 30 7.41 -6.22 -4.45
N TRP A 31 6.83 -6.06 -5.64
CA TRP A 31 5.99 -4.90 -5.96
C TRP A 31 4.69 -4.92 -5.17
N SER A 32 3.99 -6.07 -5.18
CA SER A 32 2.76 -6.25 -4.41
C SER A 32 2.97 -6.02 -2.91
N TYR A 33 4.09 -6.50 -2.35
CA TYR A 33 4.41 -6.28 -0.94
C TYR A 33 4.78 -4.84 -0.61
N LEU A 34 5.49 -4.13 -1.49
CA LEU A 34 5.79 -2.71 -1.30
C LEU A 34 4.53 -1.85 -1.29
N HIS A 35 3.58 -2.14 -2.19
CA HIS A 35 2.28 -1.47 -2.22
C HIS A 35 1.53 -1.72 -0.92
N LYS A 36 1.43 -2.99 -0.50
CA LYS A 36 0.73 -3.37 0.74
C LYS A 36 1.38 -2.78 2.00
N LEU A 37 2.71 -2.76 2.05
CA LEU A 37 3.44 -2.12 3.14
C LEU A 37 3.11 -0.62 3.22
N SER A 38 3.07 0.07 2.08
CA SER A 38 2.75 1.50 2.03
C SER A 38 1.34 1.78 2.53
N GLU A 39 0.37 0.96 2.11
CA GLU A 39 -1.01 0.99 2.57
C GLU A 39 -1.13 0.77 4.08
N ASP A 40 -0.47 -0.26 4.63
CA ASP A 40 -0.49 -0.56 6.07
C ASP A 40 0.17 0.58 6.88
N VAL A 41 1.30 1.13 6.40
CA VAL A 41 2.00 2.25 7.07
C VAL A 41 1.16 3.52 7.07
N ILE A 42 0.58 3.91 5.94
CA ILE A 42 -0.24 5.12 5.84
C ILE A 42 -1.50 4.94 6.68
N SER A 43 -2.13 3.75 6.62
CA SER A 43 -3.32 3.46 7.43
C SER A 43 -3.03 3.55 8.92
N ARG A 44 -1.91 2.95 9.39
CA ARG A 44 -1.49 3.04 10.79
C ARG A 44 -1.11 4.46 11.21
N ALA A 45 -0.46 5.21 10.33
CA ALA A 45 -0.07 6.58 10.62
C ALA A 45 -1.26 7.55 10.67
N ALA A 46 -2.25 7.38 9.79
CA ALA A 46 -3.40 8.26 9.67
C ALA A 46 -4.54 7.91 10.64
N PHE A 47 -4.78 6.61 10.89
CA PHE A 47 -5.94 6.14 11.65
C PHE A 47 -5.57 5.46 12.98
N GLY A 48 -4.29 5.29 13.28
CA GLY A 48 -3.82 4.79 14.58
C GLY A 48 -4.41 3.41 14.93
N SER A 49 -5.16 3.33 16.02
CA SER A 49 -5.80 2.09 16.48
C SER A 49 -6.92 1.59 15.55
N SER A 50 -7.48 2.43 14.71
CA SER A 50 -8.54 2.09 13.73
C SER A 50 -7.98 1.92 12.32
N TYR A 51 -6.73 1.48 12.21
CA TYR A 51 -6.05 1.35 10.92
C TYR A 51 -6.65 0.27 10.02
N GLU A 52 -7.33 -0.72 10.56
CA GLU A 52 -7.97 -1.77 9.75
C GLU A 52 -9.17 -1.22 8.98
N GLU A 53 -9.98 -0.36 9.60
CA GLU A 53 -11.02 0.41 8.90
C GLU A 53 -10.39 1.42 7.94
N GLY A 54 -9.30 2.08 8.37
CA GLY A 54 -8.53 3.01 7.56
C GLY A 54 -7.99 2.39 6.27
N ARG A 55 -7.66 1.09 6.30
CA ARG A 55 -7.15 0.37 5.15
C ARG A 55 -8.17 0.31 4.00
N LYS A 56 -9.45 0.06 4.32
CA LYS A 56 -10.54 0.09 3.33
C LYS A 56 -10.69 1.47 2.68
N ILE A 57 -10.48 2.53 3.45
CA ILE A 57 -10.50 3.91 2.92
C ILE A 57 -9.32 4.11 1.97
N PHE A 58 -8.13 3.60 2.31
CA PHE A 58 -6.96 3.72 1.46
C PHE A 58 -7.11 2.95 0.14
N GLU A 59 -7.73 1.77 0.15
CA GLU A 59 -8.09 1.02 -1.06
C GLU A 59 -8.96 1.89 -2.00
N LEU A 60 -10.04 2.49 -1.46
CA LEU A 60 -10.91 3.39 -2.22
C LEU A 60 -10.17 4.62 -2.77
N VAL A 61 -9.32 5.24 -1.94
CA VAL A 61 -8.49 6.39 -2.35
C VAL A 61 -7.54 5.97 -3.47
N THR A 62 -6.95 4.78 -3.39
CA THR A 62 -6.03 4.25 -4.41
C THR A 62 -6.74 4.06 -5.74
N ASP A 63 -7.95 3.49 -5.72
CA ASP A 63 -8.75 3.34 -6.94
C ASP A 63 -9.15 4.68 -7.54
N GLN A 64 -9.48 5.67 -6.70
CA GLN A 64 -9.77 7.02 -7.16
C GLN A 64 -8.52 7.68 -7.75
N ILE A 65 -7.34 7.50 -7.16
CA ILE A 65 -6.06 8.01 -7.67
C ILE A 65 -5.74 7.44 -9.06
N LYS A 66 -6.01 6.15 -9.31
CA LYS A 66 -5.80 5.52 -10.63
C LYS A 66 -6.59 6.22 -11.74
N LEU A 67 -7.76 6.76 -11.43
CA LEU A 67 -8.60 7.50 -12.37
C LEU A 67 -8.26 9.00 -12.39
N ALA A 68 -8.03 9.59 -11.22
CA ALA A 68 -7.83 11.01 -11.04
C ALA A 68 -6.47 11.48 -11.55
N VAL A 69 -5.40 10.71 -11.33
CA VAL A 69 -4.04 11.10 -11.74
C VAL A 69 -3.94 11.29 -13.25
N PRO A 70 -4.35 10.34 -14.12
CA PRO A 70 -4.32 10.54 -15.56
C PRO A 70 -5.04 11.81 -16.01
N ILE A 71 -6.22 12.07 -15.44
CA ILE A 71 -7.03 13.28 -15.74
C ILE A 71 -6.30 14.54 -15.27
N ALA A 72 -5.80 14.56 -14.03
CA ALA A 72 -5.11 15.69 -13.45
C ALA A 72 -3.78 16.00 -14.15
N THR A 73 -3.10 14.97 -14.68
CA THR A 73 -1.89 15.12 -15.49
C THR A 73 -2.17 15.32 -16.97
N SER A 74 -3.44 15.21 -17.40
CA SER A 74 -3.80 15.46 -18.79
C SER A 74 -3.70 16.96 -19.05
N VAL A 75 -2.84 17.34 -20.00
CA VAL A 75 -2.77 18.72 -20.47
C VAL A 75 -3.96 18.92 -21.40
N TYR A 76 -4.99 19.59 -20.91
CA TYR A 76 -6.05 20.08 -21.79
C TYR A 76 -5.48 21.22 -22.63
N ILE A 77 -5.23 20.97 -23.92
CA ILE A 77 -4.83 22.01 -24.87
C ILE A 77 -6.07 22.45 -25.64
N PRO A 78 -6.62 23.66 -25.34
CA PRO A 78 -7.79 24.15 -26.04
C PRO A 78 -7.49 24.29 -27.54
N GLY A 79 -8.28 23.61 -28.39
CA GLY A 79 -8.15 23.66 -29.84
C GLY A 79 -7.33 22.55 -30.51
N TRP A 80 -6.84 21.56 -29.76
CA TRP A 80 -6.12 20.41 -30.35
C TRP A 80 -7.08 19.48 -31.12
N LYS A 81 -6.76 19.21 -32.40
CA LYS A 81 -7.39 18.24 -33.30
C LYS A 81 -6.35 17.23 -33.73
#